data_AF-A0A7W0G674-F1
#
_entry.id   AF-A0A7W0G674-F1
#
_cell.length_a   1.000
_cell.length_b   1.000
_cell.length_c   1.000
_cell.angle_alpha   90.00
_cell.angle_beta   90.00
_cell.angle_gamma   90.00
#
_symmetry.space_group_name_H-M   'P 1'
#
loop_
_entity.id
_entity.type
_entity.pdbx_description
1 polymer ?
#
loop_
_entity_poly.entity_id
_entity_poly.type
_entity_poly.pdbx_seq_one_letter_code
_entity_poly.pdbx_strand_id
1 'polypeptide(L)'
;MPRLPLLHRLLPQRSDSDAENGHEAAAPKQRRRPTPPPGELRRERRALLRLREERLRDLGGIALEMYRRDRFREDLVLERCAELIGLEARIHELEALLGNAKPLAGVPRSARCDCGAPLLWGSRFCANCGRPVPAETPR
;
A
#
# COMPACT_ATOMS: atom_id res chain seq x y z
N MET A 1 14.09 39.16 -8.09
CA MET A 1 15.36 39.23 -7.33
C MET A 1 15.32 40.45 -6.42
N PRO A 2 15.15 40.25 -5.11
CA PRO A 2 16.00 40.95 -4.13
C PRO A 2 16.62 39.90 -3.18
N ARG A 3 17.92 39.62 -3.28
CA ARG A 3 19.01 40.24 -2.50
C ARG A 3 18.79 40.16 -0.99
N LEU A 4 19.23 39.06 -0.41
CA LEU A 4 19.50 38.93 1.03
C LEU A 4 20.70 39.81 1.44
N PRO A 5 20.64 40.49 2.60
CA PRO A 5 21.82 40.87 3.35
C PRO A 5 22.05 39.90 4.52
N LEU A 6 23.25 39.34 4.49
CA LEU A 6 23.97 38.67 5.56
C LEU A 6 24.34 39.68 6.68
N LEU A 7 24.14 39.31 7.95
CA LEU A 7 25.13 39.21 9.04
C LEU A 7 24.59 39.51 10.46
N HIS A 8 24.65 38.46 11.28
CA HIS A 8 25.26 38.42 12.62
C HIS A 8 24.96 39.53 13.64
N ARG A 9 24.10 39.18 14.62
CA ARG A 9 24.11 39.58 16.04
C ARG A 9 22.85 38.95 16.64
N LEU A 10 22.82 38.09 17.66
CA LEU A 10 23.73 37.87 18.77
C LEU A 10 23.75 36.36 19.09
N LEU A 11 24.93 35.74 19.10
CA LEU A 11 25.14 34.48 19.83
C LEU A 11 25.25 34.83 21.33
N PRO A 12 24.61 34.07 22.24
CA PRO A 12 25.03 34.05 23.64
C PRO A 12 26.29 33.19 23.76
N GLN A 13 27.36 33.78 24.26
CA GLN A 13 28.54 33.04 24.74
C GLN A 13 28.14 32.21 25.95
N ARG A 14 28.21 30.88 25.85
CA ARG A 14 28.28 29.99 27.01
C ARG A 14 29.74 29.61 27.21
N SER A 15 30.32 30.18 28.25
CA SER A 15 31.65 29.87 28.77
C SER A 15 31.72 28.43 29.26
N ASP A 16 32.81 27.75 28.87
CA ASP A 16 33.26 26.49 29.45
C ASP A 16 33.54 26.66 30.95
N SER A 17 32.88 25.85 31.79
CA SER A 17 33.49 25.12 32.91
C SER A 17 32.43 24.45 33.79
N ASP A 18 32.43 23.11 33.71
CA ASP A 18 32.23 22.13 34.79
C ASP A 18 30.83 21.58 35.14
N ALA A 19 30.87 20.25 35.37
CA ALA A 19 29.88 19.35 35.96
C ALA A 19 28.78 18.80 35.04
N GLU A 20 29.17 17.77 34.29
CA GLU A 20 28.55 16.44 34.26
C GLU A 20 27.09 16.34 34.76
N ASN A 21 26.16 16.16 33.83
CA ASN A 21 25.05 15.21 33.97
C ASN A 21 24.39 15.02 32.61
N GLY A 22 24.88 14.03 31.87
CA GLY A 22 24.31 13.59 30.61
C GLY A 22 22.91 13.02 30.80
N HIS A 23 21.90 13.88 30.68
CA HIS A 23 20.54 13.43 30.41
C HIS A 23 20.40 13.26 28.89
N GLU A 24 20.94 12.14 28.42
CA GLU A 24 20.66 11.62 27.09
C GLU A 24 19.17 11.29 27.04
N ALA A 25 18.39 12.17 26.42
CA ALA A 25 16.95 12.02 26.25
C ALA A 25 16.71 10.78 25.37
N ALA A 26 16.57 9.63 26.02
CA ALA A 26 16.26 8.36 25.39
C ALA A 26 14.94 8.50 24.61
N ALA A 27 15.05 8.52 23.28
CA ALA A 27 13.92 8.49 22.38
C ALA A 27 12.97 7.34 22.78
N PRO A 28 11.65 7.56 22.84
CA PRO A 28 10.71 6.55 23.31
C PRO A 28 10.80 5.33 22.40
N LYS A 29 11.19 4.19 22.99
CA LYS A 29 11.23 2.88 22.32
C LYS A 29 9.81 2.54 21.86
N GLN A 30 9.53 2.79 20.58
CA GLN A 30 8.23 2.45 19.98
C GLN A 30 8.00 0.96 20.19
N ARG A 31 7.00 0.63 21.02
CA ARG A 31 6.57 -0.75 21.26
C ARG A 31 6.11 -1.29 19.90
N ARG A 32 6.89 -2.22 19.34
CA ARG A 32 6.54 -2.87 18.07
C ARG A 32 5.22 -3.59 18.29
N ARG A 33 4.15 -3.11 17.64
CA ARG A 33 2.86 -3.79 17.65
C ARG A 33 3.04 -5.16 17.01
N PRO A 34 2.45 -6.24 17.55
CA PRO A 34 2.54 -7.55 16.94
C PRO A 34 2.00 -7.51 15.51
N THR A 35 2.72 -8.10 14.56
CA THR A 35 2.25 -8.25 13.18
C THR A 35 0.96 -9.10 13.20
N PRO A 36 -0.12 -8.68 12.51
CA PRO A 36 -1.33 -9.47 12.44
C PRO A 36 -1.07 -10.87 11.86
N PRO A 37 -1.82 -11.90 12.28
CA PRO A 37 -1.64 -13.24 11.76
C PRO A 37 -1.92 -13.28 10.25
N PRO A 38 -1.22 -14.14 9.48
CA PRO A 38 -1.27 -14.13 8.02
C PRO A 38 -2.65 -14.48 7.44
N GLY A 39 -3.51 -15.14 8.22
CA GLY A 39 -4.91 -15.40 7.84
C GLY A 39 -5.77 -14.13 7.79
N GLU A 40 -5.54 -13.19 8.71
CA GLU A 40 -6.24 -11.90 8.75
C GLU A 40 -5.80 -11.01 7.59
N LEU A 41 -4.49 -10.92 7.35
CA LEU A 41 -3.94 -10.17 6.22
C LEU A 41 -4.50 -10.66 4.87
N ARG A 42 -4.66 -11.98 4.70
CA ARG A 42 -5.30 -12.55 3.49
C ARG A 42 -6.78 -12.18 3.37
N ARG A 43 -7.53 -12.16 4.48
CA ARG A 43 -8.95 -11.79 4.51
C ARG A 43 -9.11 -10.31 4.18
N GLU A 44 -8.31 -9.45 4.80
CA GLU A 44 -8.27 -8.01 4.54
C GLU A 44 -7.95 -7.72 3.07
N ARG A 45 -6.89 -8.33 2.53
CA ARG A 45 -6.53 -8.17 1.11
C ARG A 45 -7.66 -8.57 0.17
N ARG A 46 -8.36 -9.69 0.43
CA ARG A 46 -9.53 -10.09 -0.38
C ARG A 46 -10.67 -9.09 -0.30
N ALA A 47 -10.92 -8.51 0.87
CA ALA A 47 -11.96 -7.51 1.04
C ALA A 47 -11.61 -6.23 0.26
N LEU A 48 -10.37 -5.77 0.36
CA LEU A 48 -9.90 -4.58 -0.37
C LEU A 48 -9.91 -4.77 -1.89
N LEU A 49 -9.55 -5.96 -2.39
CA LEU A 49 -9.64 -6.25 -3.83
C LEU A 49 -11.08 -6.13 -4.36
N ARG A 50 -12.07 -6.62 -3.59
CA ARG A 50 -13.49 -6.47 -3.97
C ARG A 50 -13.94 -5.02 -3.92
N LEU A 51 -13.56 -4.30 -2.86
CA LEU A 51 -13.89 -2.88 -2.72
C LEU A 51 -13.28 -2.03 -3.83
N ARG A 52 -12.02 -2.29 -4.21
CA ARG A 52 -11.37 -1.63 -5.34
C ARG A 52 -12.16 -1.84 -6.64
N GLU A 53 -12.62 -3.06 -6.89
CA GLU A 53 -13.40 -3.37 -8.10
C GLU A 53 -14.76 -2.65 -8.11
N GLU A 54 -15.44 -2.61 -6.96
CA GLU A 54 -16.67 -1.86 -6.78
C GLU A 54 -16.45 -0.37 -7.06
N ARG A 55 -15.45 0.26 -6.44
CA ARG A 55 -15.16 1.69 -6.63
C ARG A 55 -14.72 2.02 -8.05
N LEU A 56 -14.04 1.11 -8.73
CA LEU A 56 -13.67 1.30 -10.13
C LEU A 56 -14.91 1.27 -11.04
N ARG A 57 -15.87 0.36 -10.75
CA ARG A 57 -17.16 0.32 -11.46
C ARG A 57 -17.98 1.59 -11.22
N ASP A 58 -18.04 2.06 -9.98
CA ASP A 58 -18.73 3.30 -9.62
C ASP A 58 -18.13 4.52 -10.31
N LEU A 59 -16.79 4.64 -10.31
CA LEU A 59 -16.09 5.71 -11.00
C LEU A 59 -16.41 5.71 -12.51
N GLY A 60 -16.44 4.53 -13.14
CA GLY A 60 -16.84 4.40 -14.54
C GLY A 60 -18.28 4.84 -14.79
N GLY A 61 -19.22 4.48 -13.91
CA GLY A 61 -20.61 4.93 -13.99
C GLY A 61 -20.74 6.44 -13.85
N ILE A 62 -20.02 7.04 -12.91
CA ILE A 62 -19.96 8.49 -12.73
C ILE A 62 -19.39 9.17 -13.98
N ALA A 63 -18.27 8.67 -14.52
CA ALA A 63 -17.65 9.23 -15.71
C ALA A 63 -18.58 9.16 -16.94
N LEU A 64 -19.28 8.03 -17.12
CA LEU A 64 -20.28 7.87 -18.18
C LEU A 64 -21.43 8.88 -18.02
N GLU A 65 -21.95 9.07 -16.81
CA GLU A 65 -23.02 10.04 -16.56
C GLU A 65 -22.55 11.49 -16.73
N MET A 66 -21.31 11.82 -16.37
CA MET A 66 -20.72 13.14 -16.65
C MET A 66 -20.62 13.39 -18.16
N TYR A 67 -20.17 12.41 -18.93
CA TYR A 67 -20.09 12.49 -20.38
C TYR A 67 -21.46 12.66 -21.03
N ARG A 68 -22.46 11.83 -20.64
CA ARG A 68 -23.83 11.91 -21.18
C ARG A 68 -24.51 13.25 -20.93
N ARG A 69 -24.14 13.95 -19.86
CA ARG A 69 -24.74 15.23 -19.45
C ARG A 69 -23.88 16.45 -19.83
N ASP A 70 -22.73 16.22 -20.47
CA ASP A 70 -21.73 17.23 -20.84
C ASP A 70 -21.33 18.14 -19.66
N ARG A 71 -21.25 17.55 -18.47
CA ARG A 71 -20.98 18.26 -17.20
C ARG A 71 -19.84 17.58 -16.48
N PHE A 72 -18.62 17.96 -16.83
CA PHE A 72 -17.41 17.40 -16.24
C PHE A 72 -17.07 18.09 -14.91
N ARG A 73 -16.89 17.30 -13.86
CA ARG A 73 -16.46 17.76 -12.53
C ARG A 73 -15.14 17.11 -12.17
N GLU A 74 -14.05 17.79 -12.51
CA GLU A 74 -12.69 17.30 -12.29
C GLU A 74 -12.41 16.99 -10.82
N ASP A 75 -12.81 17.87 -9.89
CA ASP A 75 -12.59 17.68 -8.45
C ASP A 75 -13.14 16.34 -7.93
N LEU A 76 -14.33 15.96 -8.41
CA LEU A 76 -14.97 14.70 -8.03
C LEU A 76 -14.20 13.50 -8.58
N VAL A 77 -13.69 13.60 -9.80
CA VAL A 77 -12.86 12.53 -10.40
C VAL A 77 -11.57 12.38 -9.61
N LEU A 78 -10.90 13.48 -9.28
CA LEU A 78 -9.67 13.47 -8.50
C LEU A 78 -9.87 12.86 -7.11
N GLU A 79 -10.94 13.24 -6.41
CA GLU A 79 -11.32 12.67 -5.11
C GLU A 79 -11.50 11.15 -5.18
N ARG A 80 -12.26 10.65 -6.17
CA ARG A 80 -12.49 9.21 -6.35
C ARG A 80 -11.25 8.45 -6.77
N CYS A 81 -10.40 9.05 -7.59
CA CYS A 81 -9.10 8.47 -7.93
C CYS A 81 -8.19 8.37 -6.71
N ALA A 82 -8.16 9.40 -5.85
CA ALA A 82 -7.38 9.36 -4.61
C ALA A 82 -7.84 8.24 -3.67
N GLU A 83 -9.15 8.01 -3.53
CA GLU A 83 -9.70 6.86 -2.79
C GLU A 83 -9.19 5.52 -3.36
N LEU A 84 -9.26 5.34 -4.68
CA LEU A 84 -8.79 4.12 -5.37
C LEU A 84 -7.28 3.90 -5.18
N ILE A 85 -6.47 4.94 -5.33
CA ILE A 85 -5.02 4.88 -5.13
C ILE A 85 -4.71 4.48 -3.67
N GLY A 86 -5.46 4.99 -2.70
CA GLY A 86 -5.34 4.58 -1.30
C GLY A 86 -5.63 3.09 -1.07
N LEU A 87 -6.68 2.56 -1.72
CA LEU A 87 -6.99 1.13 -1.67
C LEU A 87 -5.87 0.28 -2.30
N GLU A 88 -5.35 0.69 -3.45
CA GLU A 88 -4.26 0.00 -4.15
C GLU A 88 -2.98 -0.01 -3.32
N ALA A 89 -2.61 1.12 -2.71
CA ALA A 89 -1.46 1.22 -1.83
C ALA A 89 -1.57 0.25 -0.64
N ARG A 90 -2.76 0.17 -0.01
CA ARG A 90 -3.00 -0.77 1.10
C ARG A 90 -2.94 -2.24 0.66
N ILE A 91 -3.48 -2.57 -0.51
CA ILE A 91 -3.37 -3.92 -1.09
C ILE A 91 -1.90 -4.29 -1.29
N HIS A 92 -1.10 -3.39 -1.86
CA HIS A 92 0.33 -3.59 -2.06
C HIS A 92 1.09 -3.78 -0.74
N GLU A 93 0.79 -3.00 0.29
CA GLU A 93 1.36 -3.18 1.63
C GLU A 93 1.06 -4.58 2.19
N LEU A 94 -0.19 -5.04 2.08
CA LEU A 94 -0.58 -6.38 2.54
C LEU A 94 0.10 -7.49 1.75
N GLU A 95 0.33 -7.31 0.44
CA GLU A 95 1.06 -8.26 -0.39
C GLU A 95 2.53 -8.38 0.01
N ALA A 96 3.16 -7.25 0.34
CA ALA A 96 4.52 -7.21 0.85
C ALA A 96 4.62 -7.94 2.21
N LEU A 97 3.69 -7.66 3.14
CA LEU A 97 3.64 -8.34 4.45
C LEU A 97 3.38 -9.85 4.34
N LEU A 98 2.61 -10.28 3.35
CA LEU A 98 2.30 -11.69 3.13
C LEU A 98 3.45 -12.47 2.46
N GLY A 99 4.54 -11.82 2.06
CA GLY A 99 5.58 -12.44 1.25
C GLY A 99 5.07 -12.91 -0.12
N ASN A 100 3.92 -12.39 -0.55
CA ASN A 100 3.29 -12.66 -1.84
C ASN A 100 3.71 -11.63 -2.90
N ALA A 101 4.64 -10.73 -2.57
CA ALA A 101 5.37 -9.96 -3.55
C ALA A 101 6.00 -10.93 -4.57
N LYS A 102 5.89 -10.59 -5.86
CA LYS A 102 6.31 -11.43 -6.99
C LYS A 102 7.72 -12.01 -6.70
N PRO A 103 7.90 -13.35 -6.66
CA PRO A 103 9.14 -13.93 -6.15
C PRO A 103 10.33 -13.53 -7.04
N LEU A 104 11.45 -13.25 -6.38
CA LEU A 104 12.76 -13.15 -7.01
C LEU A 104 13.08 -14.50 -7.68
N ALA A 105 13.74 -14.47 -8.84
CA ALA A 105 14.00 -15.65 -9.66
C ALA A 105 14.69 -16.78 -8.85
N GLY A 106 14.13 -18.00 -8.87
CA GLY A 106 14.82 -19.22 -8.36
C GLY A 106 14.09 -20.10 -7.36
N VAL A 107 12.91 -19.74 -6.83
CA VAL A 107 12.13 -20.61 -5.92
C VAL A 107 11.11 -21.43 -6.71
N PRO A 108 11.05 -22.78 -6.56
CA PRO A 108 10.04 -23.60 -7.24
C PRO A 108 8.64 -23.18 -6.78
N ARG A 109 7.81 -22.77 -7.74
CA ARG A 109 6.47 -22.25 -7.49
C ARG A 109 5.54 -23.43 -7.18
N SER A 110 4.98 -23.50 -5.97
CA SER A 110 3.58 -23.95 -5.90
C SER A 110 2.80 -23.01 -6.81
N ALA A 111 2.05 -23.52 -7.79
CA ALA A 111 1.24 -22.66 -8.65
C ALA A 111 0.40 -21.73 -7.74
N ARG A 112 0.51 -20.42 -7.92
CA ARG A 112 -0.27 -19.43 -7.16
C ARG A 112 -1.18 -18.71 -8.14
N CYS A 113 -2.40 -18.45 -7.70
CA CYS A 113 -3.31 -17.62 -8.47
C CYS A 113 -2.79 -16.18 -8.52
N ASP A 114 -3.22 -15.38 -9.49
CA ASP A 114 -3.02 -13.92 -9.51
C ASP A 114 -3.51 -13.25 -8.22
N CYS A 115 -4.51 -13.84 -7.55
CA CYS A 115 -4.93 -13.41 -6.23
C CYS A 115 -3.97 -13.88 -5.10
N GLY A 116 -2.77 -14.37 -5.37
CA GLY A 116 -1.76 -14.78 -4.40
C GLY A 116 -2.06 -16.04 -3.57
N ALA A 117 -3.24 -16.66 -3.75
CA ALA A 117 -3.59 -17.89 -3.06
C ALA A 117 -2.83 -19.09 -3.65
N PRO A 118 -2.39 -20.05 -2.80
CA PRO A 118 -1.83 -21.30 -3.29
C PRO A 118 -2.90 -22.06 -4.07
N LEU A 119 -2.52 -22.57 -5.23
CA LEU A 119 -3.35 -23.49 -6.01
C LEU A 119 -2.98 -24.91 -5.61
N LEU A 120 -4.00 -25.75 -5.42
CA LEU A 120 -3.77 -27.19 -5.32
C LEU A 120 -3.49 -27.74 -6.71
N TRP A 121 -2.66 -28.77 -6.82
CA TRP A 121 -2.43 -29.47 -8.09
C TRP A 121 -3.75 -29.93 -8.71
N GLY A 122 -3.91 -29.70 -10.01
CA GLY A 122 -5.14 -30.03 -10.74
C GLY A 122 -6.33 -29.09 -10.51
N SER A 123 -6.17 -28.00 -9.75
CA SER A 123 -7.26 -27.02 -9.57
C SER A 123 -7.63 -26.35 -10.90
N ARG A 124 -8.90 -26.45 -11.32
CA ARG A 124 -9.42 -25.69 -12.47
C ARG A 124 -9.75 -24.24 -12.13
N PHE A 125 -10.04 -23.97 -10.86
CA PHE A 125 -10.38 -22.65 -10.35
C PHE A 125 -9.67 -22.40 -9.02
N CYS A 126 -9.38 -21.13 -8.73
CA CYS A 126 -8.83 -20.74 -7.44
C CYS A 126 -9.91 -20.81 -6.36
N ALA A 127 -9.70 -21.64 -5.32
CA ALA A 127 -10.60 -21.75 -4.16
C ALA A 127 -10.77 -20.43 -3.37
N ASN A 128 -9.95 -19.42 -3.65
CA ASN A 128 -9.92 -18.15 -2.94
C ASN A 128 -10.61 -17.00 -3.69
N CYS A 129 -10.55 -16.96 -5.02
CA CYS A 129 -11.10 -15.87 -5.82
C CYS A 129 -11.94 -16.33 -7.03
N GLY A 130 -12.15 -17.65 -7.20
CA GLY A 130 -12.97 -18.22 -8.26
C GLY A 130 -12.41 -18.11 -9.68
N ARG A 131 -11.27 -17.45 -9.88
CA ARG A 131 -10.67 -17.29 -11.22
C ARG A 131 -10.23 -18.64 -11.78
N PRO A 132 -10.42 -18.90 -13.09
CA PRO A 132 -9.90 -20.09 -13.73
C PRO A 132 -8.38 -20.11 -13.65
N VAL A 133 -7.82 -21.29 -13.40
CA VAL A 133 -6.38 -21.54 -13.46
C VAL A 133 -6.05 -21.94 -14.89
N PRO A 134 -5.07 -21.31 -15.55
CA PRO A 134 -4.64 -21.73 -16.88
C PRO A 134 -4.16 -23.17 -16.82
N ALA A 135 -4.68 -24.03 -17.70
CA ALA A 135 -4.30 -25.45 -17.74
C ALA A 135 -2.79 -25.56 -18.02
N GLU A 136 -2.05 -26.13 -17.08
CA GLU A 136 -0.64 -26.42 -17.27
C GLU A 136 -0.53 -27.51 -18.35
N THR A 137 -0.02 -27.14 -19.53
CA THR A 137 0.29 -28.12 -20.57
C THR A 137 1.50 -28.91 -20.08
N PRO A 138 1.38 -30.22 -19.82
CA PRO A 138 2.53 -31.00 -19.38
C PRO A 138 3.58 -30.96 -20.51
N ARG A 139 4.81 -30.58 -20.18
CA ARG A 139 5.98 -30.72 -21.06
C ARG A 139 6.55 -32.11 -20.96
#